data_AF-A0A0C9VH69-F1
#
_entry.id   AF-A0A0C9VH69-F1
#
_cell.length_a   1.000
_cell.length_b   1.000
_cell.length_c   1.000
_cell.angle_alpha   90.00
_cell.angle_beta   90.00
_cell.angle_gamma   90.00
#
_symmetry.space_group_name_H-M   'P 1'
#
loop_
_entity.id
_entity.type
_entity.pdbx_description
1 polymer ?
#
loop_
_entity_poly.entity_id
_entity_poly.type
_entity_poly.pdbx_seq_one_letter_code
_entity_poly.pdbx_strand_id
1 'polypeptide(L)'
;MATTTIFGNFTVADGTVINAPSNGRASYALYKSSTYMADLQSSVPTLIRSYLHPGATPLINNTSIFLYRKICTPVGQPYMIEAINMFQYPRNPGDAMYGEVPAFVPRVCILGHVAGNVETTYDGRRIFKIQSAAWVRDQLQATSFM
;
A
#
# COMPACT_ATOMS: atom_id res chain seq x y z
N MET A 1 -8.56 -7.47 -16.68
CA MET A 1 -7.93 -7.48 -15.34
C MET A 1 -7.13 -6.20 -15.18
N ALA A 2 -7.52 -5.31 -14.26
CA ALA A 2 -6.67 -4.18 -13.89
C ALA A 2 -5.80 -4.55 -12.67
N THR A 3 -4.55 -4.10 -12.66
CA THR A 3 -3.65 -4.23 -11.52
C THR A 3 -3.11 -2.86 -11.12
N THR A 4 -3.09 -2.61 -9.82
CA THR A 4 -2.55 -1.38 -9.24
C THR A 4 -1.45 -1.77 -8.27
N THR A 5 -0.22 -1.48 -8.65
CA THR A 5 0.96 -1.73 -7.84
C THR A 5 1.53 -0.42 -7.31
N ILE A 6 2.06 -0.47 -6.09
CA ILE A 6 2.77 0.60 -5.44
C ILE A 6 4.14 0.08 -5.00
N PHE A 7 5.16 0.91 -5.17
CA PHE A 7 6.49 0.63 -4.65
C PHE A 7 7.18 1.91 -4.20
N GLY A 8 7.96 1.82 -3.14
CA GLY A 8 8.67 2.97 -2.58
C GLY A 8 9.04 2.79 -1.11
N ASN A 9 9.42 3.91 -0.51
CA ASN A 9 9.86 3.98 0.88
C ASN A 9 8.69 4.36 1.78
N PHE A 10 8.55 3.64 2.89
CA PHE A 10 7.52 3.90 3.87
C PHE A 10 8.12 3.80 5.27
N THR A 11 7.50 4.48 6.21
CA THR A 11 7.78 4.30 7.63
C THR A 11 6.61 3.55 8.24
N VAL A 12 6.89 2.46 8.96
CA VAL A 12 5.85 1.71 9.67
C VAL A 12 5.77 2.12 11.14
N ALA A 13 4.54 2.20 11.62
CA ALA A 13 4.20 2.45 13.01
C ALA A 13 3.02 1.58 13.44
N ASP A 14 2.83 1.44 14.75
CA ASP A 14 1.73 0.73 15.39
C ASP A 14 1.50 -0.68 14.83
N GLY A 15 2.58 -1.45 14.68
CA GLY A 15 2.52 -2.82 14.19
C GLY A 15 1.69 -3.72 15.12
N THR A 16 0.52 -4.15 14.65
CA THR A 16 -0.38 -5.05 15.39
C THR A 16 -0.49 -6.41 14.71
N VAL A 17 -0.32 -7.49 15.47
CA VAL A 17 -0.52 -8.85 14.95
C VAL A 17 -2.01 -9.16 14.94
N ILE A 18 -2.54 -9.46 13.76
CA ILE A 18 -3.89 -10.01 13.60
C ILE A 18 -3.74 -11.50 13.35
N ASN A 19 -4.08 -12.29 14.37
CA ASN A 19 -4.13 -13.73 14.28
C ASN A 19 -5.35 -14.13 13.45
N ALA A 20 -5.13 -14.90 12.39
CA ALA A 20 -6.25 -15.47 11.68
C ALA A 20 -6.86 -16.61 12.52
N PRO A 21 -8.20 -16.75 12.56
CA PRO A 21 -8.82 -17.92 13.17
C PRO A 21 -8.32 -19.19 12.46
N SER A 22 -8.27 -20.30 13.20
CA SER A 22 -7.59 -21.60 12.97
C SER A 22 -7.76 -22.32 11.62
N ASN A 23 -8.31 -21.68 10.58
CA ASN A 23 -8.57 -22.23 9.25
C ASN A 23 -7.34 -22.11 8.31
N GLY A 24 -6.13 -22.30 8.83
CA GLY A 24 -4.90 -22.32 8.01
C GLY A 24 -4.52 -20.99 7.34
N ARG A 25 -5.16 -19.88 7.72
CA ARG A 25 -4.78 -18.54 7.23
C ARG A 25 -3.55 -18.04 7.99
N ALA A 26 -2.57 -17.51 7.27
CA ALA A 26 -1.37 -16.94 7.89
C ALA A 26 -1.74 -15.70 8.72
N SER A 27 -1.19 -15.61 9.94
CA SER A 27 -1.21 -14.37 10.73
C SER A 27 -0.53 -13.25 9.94
N TYR A 28 -0.96 -12.02 10.16
CA TYR A 28 -0.37 -10.87 9.50
C TYR A 28 -0.17 -9.72 10.47
N ALA A 29 0.83 -8.88 10.19
CA ALA A 29 1.00 -7.60 10.83
C ALA A 29 0.23 -6.54 10.04
N LEU A 30 -0.51 -5.71 10.76
CA LEU A 30 -1.09 -4.49 10.25
C LEU A 30 -0.32 -3.30 10.80
N TYR A 31 0.26 -2.50 9.92
CA TYR A 31 0.99 -1.27 10.26
C TYR A 31 0.20 -0.06 9.79
N LYS A 32 0.33 1.03 10.53
CA LYS A 32 -0.03 2.37 10.06
C LYS A 32 1.17 3.00 9.38
N SER A 33 0.89 3.75 8.33
CA SER A 33 1.87 4.54 7.60
C SER A 33 1.20 5.76 6.98
N SER A 34 1.99 6.62 6.35
CA SER A 34 1.52 7.78 5.61
C SER A 34 2.19 7.79 4.25
N THR A 35 1.41 8.01 3.20
CA THR A 35 1.93 8.19 1.84
C THR A 35 1.94 9.66 1.52
N TYR A 36 3.15 10.20 1.44
CA TYR A 36 3.36 11.59 1.06
C TYR A 36 3.16 11.79 -0.43
N MET A 37 2.52 12.90 -0.78
CA MET A 37 2.36 13.35 -2.15
C MET A 37 3.65 13.96 -2.68
N ALA A 38 3.68 14.30 -3.97
CA ALA A 38 4.85 14.88 -4.62
C ALA A 38 5.32 16.22 -4.00
N ASP A 39 4.42 16.93 -3.32
CA ASP A 39 4.72 18.17 -2.59
C ASP A 39 5.41 17.95 -1.24
N LEU A 40 5.45 16.70 -0.73
CA LEU A 40 5.91 16.32 0.60
C LEU A 40 5.21 17.04 1.78
N GLN A 41 4.17 17.83 1.49
CA GLN A 41 3.41 18.59 2.48
C GLN A 41 2.08 17.92 2.80
N SER A 42 1.51 17.20 1.84
CA SER A 42 0.28 16.46 2.01
C SER A 42 0.56 14.95 2.09
N SER A 43 -0.20 14.26 2.94
CA SER A 43 -0.10 12.82 3.11
C SER A 43 -1.45 12.15 3.20
N VAL A 44 -1.58 10.96 2.64
CA VAL A 44 -2.76 10.11 2.80
C VAL A 44 -2.46 9.02 3.82
N PRO A 45 -3.33 8.80 4.83
CA PRO A 45 -3.21 7.67 5.74
C PRO A 45 -3.24 6.34 4.99
N THR A 46 -2.28 5.47 5.29
CA THR A 46 -2.10 4.20 4.59
C THR A 46 -2.00 3.07 5.60
N LEU A 47 -2.73 1.98 5.35
CA LEU A 47 -2.56 0.74 6.10
C LEU A 47 -1.65 -0.21 5.32
N ILE A 48 -0.70 -0.87 5.98
CA ILE A 48 0.17 -1.86 5.36
C ILE A 48 -0.09 -3.21 6.02
N ARG A 49 -0.55 -4.18 5.24
CA ARG A 49 -0.71 -5.57 5.66
C ARG A 49 0.47 -6.39 5.16
N SER A 50 1.22 -7.00 6.07
CA SER A 50 2.32 -7.91 5.76
C SER A 50 2.08 -9.26 6.42
N TYR A 51 2.06 -10.34 5.62
CA TYR A 51 1.91 -11.68 6.18
C TYR A 51 3.16 -12.07 6.95
N LEU A 52 2.96 -12.56 8.17
CA LEU A 52 4.05 -12.96 9.04
C LEU A 52 4.32 -14.45 8.90
N HIS A 53 5.61 -14.80 8.91
CA HIS A 53 6.00 -16.18 9.17
C HIS A 53 5.62 -16.57 10.61
N PRO A 54 5.30 -17.85 10.88
CA PRO A 54 5.03 -18.31 12.23
C PRO A 54 6.18 -17.93 13.19
N GLY A 55 5.84 -17.29 14.30
CA GLY A 55 6.83 -16.83 15.30
C GLY A 55 7.51 -15.50 14.99
N ALA A 56 7.25 -14.86 13.85
CA ALA A 56 7.77 -13.54 13.55
C ALA A 56 7.02 -12.44 14.34
N THR A 57 7.76 -11.45 14.83
CA THR A 57 7.21 -10.25 15.47
C THR A 57 7.06 -9.12 14.45
N PRO A 58 6.09 -8.21 14.63
CA PRO A 58 6.03 -6.99 13.85
C PRO A 58 7.32 -6.17 13.96
N LEU A 59 7.62 -5.41 12.90
CA LEU A 59 8.70 -4.43 12.93
C LEU A 59 8.43 -3.38 14.02
N ILE A 60 9.51 -2.90 14.63
CA ILE A 60 9.44 -1.83 15.63
C ILE A 60 8.93 -0.53 15.00
N ASN A 61 8.33 0.32 15.83
CA ASN A 61 7.86 1.63 15.40
C ASN A 61 9.01 2.47 14.80
N ASN A 62 8.65 3.29 13.82
CA ASN A 62 9.56 4.16 13.07
C ASN A 62 10.61 3.41 12.26
N THR A 63 10.32 2.16 11.87
CA THR A 63 11.18 1.43 10.93
C THR A 63 10.94 1.92 9.51
N SER A 64 12.00 2.39 8.85
CA SER A 64 11.98 2.68 7.42
C SER A 64 12.10 1.38 6.63
N ILE A 65 11.24 1.23 5.64
CA ILE A 65 11.13 0.04 4.80
C ILE A 65 11.05 0.41 3.32
N PHE A 66 11.59 -0.46 2.48
CA PHE A 66 11.22 -0.52 1.07
C PHE A 66 10.15 -1.58 0.88
N LEU A 67 9.04 -1.24 0.23
CA LEU A 67 8.00 -2.20 -0.09
C LEU A 67 7.61 -2.12 -1.56
N TYR A 68 7.15 -3.25 -2.09
CA TYR A 68 6.41 -3.29 -3.34
C TYR A 68 5.31 -4.34 -3.27
N ARG A 69 4.10 -3.98 -3.70
CA ARG A 69 2.99 -4.88 -4.12
C ARG A 69 1.76 -4.02 -4.44
N LYS A 70 0.57 -4.37 -3.95
CA LYS A 70 -0.73 -4.02 -4.54
C LYS A 70 -1.47 -3.09 -3.59
N ILE A 71 -2.08 -2.05 -4.15
CA ILE A 71 -3.06 -1.23 -3.45
C ILE A 71 -4.42 -1.92 -3.51
N CYS A 72 -5.06 -1.99 -2.35
CA CYS A 72 -6.44 -2.38 -2.17
C CYS A 72 -7.19 -1.17 -1.60
N THR A 73 -8.20 -0.67 -2.30
CA THR A 73 -9.03 0.46 -1.89
C THR A 73 -10.43 -0.05 -1.53
N PRO A 74 -10.71 -0.37 -0.25
CA PRO A 74 -12.09 -0.59 0.16
C PRO A 74 -12.86 0.73 0.07
N VAL A 75 -14.13 0.67 -0.33
CA VAL A 75 -14.99 1.85 -0.39
C VAL A 75 -15.15 2.43 1.03
N GLY A 76 -14.87 3.73 1.20
CA GLY A 76 -15.06 4.45 2.46
C GLY A 76 -14.03 4.17 3.55
N GLN A 77 -12.89 3.57 3.21
CA GLN A 77 -11.78 3.30 4.14
C GLN A 77 -10.45 3.82 3.58
N PRO A 78 -9.45 4.10 4.44
CA PRO A 78 -8.09 4.33 3.98
C PRO A 78 -7.64 3.18 3.08
N TYR A 79 -6.87 3.49 2.04
CA TYR A 79 -6.37 2.43 1.18
C TYR A 79 -5.34 1.59 1.94
N MET A 80 -5.33 0.31 1.60
CA MET A 80 -4.46 -0.69 2.21
C MET A 80 -3.47 -1.18 1.17
N ILE A 81 -2.21 -1.26 1.54
CA ILE A 81 -1.18 -1.94 0.78
C ILE A 81 -1.05 -3.35 1.36
N GLU A 82 -1.36 -4.36 0.56
CA GLU A 82 -0.96 -5.72 0.89
C GLU A 82 0.48 -5.87 0.41
N ALA A 83 1.45 -6.15 1.28
CA ALA A 83 2.86 -6.30 0.93
C ALA A 83 3.20 -7.78 0.60
N ILE A 84 3.99 -8.05 -0.46
CA ILE A 84 4.67 -9.37 -0.62
C ILE A 84 6.01 -9.27 0.07
N ASN A 85 6.71 -8.21 -0.32
CA ASN A 85 8.10 -8.03 -0.06
C ASN A 85 8.23 -6.67 0.61
N MET A 86 8.74 -6.75 1.82
CA MET A 86 8.89 -5.64 2.75
C MET A 86 10.29 -5.80 3.33
N PHE A 87 11.19 -4.92 2.94
CA PHE A 87 12.59 -4.96 3.32
C PHE A 87 12.87 -3.81 4.27
N GLN A 88 13.25 -4.15 5.50
CA GLN A 88 13.75 -3.16 6.44
C GLN A 88 15.11 -2.64 5.97
N TYR A 89 15.32 -1.33 6.04
CA TYR A 89 16.66 -0.79 5.86
C TYR A 89 17.56 -1.23 7.03
N PRO A 90 18.86 -1.49 6.78
CA PRO A 90 19.78 -1.91 7.82
C PRO A 90 19.80 -0.92 8.99
N ARG A 91 19.83 -1.44 10.22
CA ARG A 91 19.96 -0.62 11.43
C ARG A 91 21.42 -0.50 11.82
N ASN A 92 22.01 0.66 11.55
CA ASN A 92 23.30 1.03 12.14
C ASN A 92 23.06 2.08 13.24
N PRO A 93 23.20 1.71 14.54
CA PRO A 93 22.97 2.62 15.65
C PRO A 93 23.88 3.86 15.69
N GLY A 94 25.01 3.83 14.98
CA GLY A 94 25.94 4.96 14.89
C GLY A 94 25.73 5.86 13.66
N ASP A 95 24.73 5.57 12.83
CA ASP A 95 24.45 6.33 11.63
C ASP A 95 23.46 7.47 11.93
N ALA A 96 23.93 8.71 11.81
CA ALA A 96 23.12 9.92 12.01
C ALA A 96 22.00 10.05 10.97
N MET A 97 22.15 9.40 9.81
CA MET A 97 21.16 9.35 8.74
C MET A 97 20.27 8.10 8.86
N TYR A 98 20.33 7.39 10.00
CA TYR A 98 19.52 6.19 10.20
C TYR A 98 18.02 6.51 10.12
N GLY A 99 17.35 5.90 9.15
CA GLY A 99 15.94 6.15 8.87
C GLY A 99 15.69 7.32 7.91
N GLU A 100 16.71 8.14 7.61
CA GLU A 100 16.68 9.18 6.57
C GLU A 100 16.82 8.53 5.18
N VAL A 101 15.79 7.80 4.80
CA VAL A 101 15.63 7.39 3.41
C VAL A 101 14.98 8.56 2.69
N PRO A 102 15.49 8.99 1.51
CA PRO A 102 14.77 9.97 0.71
C PRO A 102 13.32 9.53 0.60
N ALA A 103 12.40 10.45 0.89
CA ALA A 103 10.98 10.27 0.66
C ALA A 103 10.77 10.17 -0.84
N PHE A 104 11.12 9.02 -1.40
CA PHE A 104 10.83 8.68 -2.76
C PHE A 104 9.32 8.53 -2.80
N VAL A 105 8.65 9.54 -3.34
CA VAL A 105 7.21 9.57 -3.53
C VAL A 105 6.84 8.19 -4.08
N PRO A 106 6.07 7.39 -3.34
CA PRO A 106 5.86 6.02 -3.74
C PRO A 106 5.20 6.00 -5.10
N ARG A 107 5.78 5.23 -6.01
CA ARG A 107 5.34 5.18 -7.39
C ARG A 107 4.18 4.22 -7.48
N VAL A 108 3.09 4.69 -8.07
CA VAL A 108 1.91 3.89 -8.35
C VAL A 108 1.88 3.58 -9.84
N CYS A 109 1.89 2.30 -10.18
CA CYS A 109 1.71 1.80 -11.53
C CYS A 109 0.32 1.17 -11.61
N ILE A 110 -0.50 1.70 -12.52
CA ILE A 110 -1.82 1.14 -12.79
C ILE A 110 -1.85 0.64 -14.22
N LEU A 111 -2.14 -0.64 -14.39
CA LEU A 111 -2.45 -1.25 -15.66
C LEU A 111 -3.93 -1.58 -15.67
N GLY A 112 -4.69 -1.02 -16.61
CA GLY A 112 -6.13 -1.24 -16.69
C GLY A 112 -6.76 -0.51 -17.87
N HIS A 113 -8.07 -0.66 -18.01
CA HIS A 113 -8.85 0.11 -18.97
C HIS A 113 -9.35 1.38 -18.29
N VAL A 114 -8.99 2.54 -18.84
CA VAL A 114 -9.53 3.83 -18.40
C VAL A 114 -10.91 3.98 -19.03
N ALA A 115 -11.95 4.04 -18.20
CA ALA A 115 -13.31 4.15 -18.67
C ALA A 115 -13.78 5.60 -18.61
N GLY A 116 -14.05 6.17 -19.77
CA GLY A 116 -14.54 7.54 -19.90
C GLY A 116 -13.43 8.60 -19.92
N ASN A 117 -13.85 9.85 -19.73
CA ASN A 117 -12.96 11.01 -19.83
C ASN A 117 -12.25 11.28 -18.49
N VAL A 118 -11.09 11.92 -18.58
CA VAL A 118 -10.37 12.45 -17.41
C VAL A 118 -11.16 13.65 -16.86
N GLU A 119 -11.62 13.55 -15.62
CA GLU A 119 -12.24 14.66 -14.89
C GLU A 119 -11.12 15.53 -14.31
N THR A 120 -11.21 16.85 -14.44
CA THR A 120 -10.25 17.78 -13.82
C THR A 120 -10.95 18.53 -12.70
N THR A 121 -10.41 18.44 -11.50
CA THR A 121 -10.90 19.19 -10.34
C THR A 121 -10.49 20.65 -10.42
N TYR A 122 -11.14 21.51 -9.63
CA TYR A 122 -10.82 22.94 -9.53
C TYR A 122 -9.34 23.20 -9.20
N ASP A 123 -8.73 22.33 -8.38
CA ASP A 123 -7.32 22.41 -7.99
C ASP A 123 -6.35 21.85 -9.05
N GLY A 124 -6.83 21.60 -10.29
CA GLY A 124 -6.02 21.07 -11.38
C GLY A 124 -5.69 19.57 -11.26
N ARG A 125 -6.21 18.85 -10.25
CA ARG A 125 -6.01 17.39 -10.14
C ARG A 125 -6.81 16.67 -11.21
N ARG A 126 -6.20 15.67 -11.84
CA ARG A 126 -6.82 14.80 -12.84
C ARG A 126 -7.31 13.51 -12.20
N ILE A 127 -8.58 13.21 -12.38
CA ILE A 127 -9.25 12.01 -11.88
C ILE A 127 -9.63 11.15 -13.09
N PHE A 128 -9.29 9.86 -13.02
CA PHE A 128 -9.65 8.90 -14.07
C PHE A 128 -10.20 7.64 -13.42
N LYS A 129 -11.34 7.17 -13.94
CA LYS A 129 -11.99 5.94 -13.46
C LYS A 129 -11.35 4.74 -14.14
N ILE A 130 -10.87 3.81 -13.33
CA ILE A 130 -10.19 2.61 -13.82
C ILE A 130 -11.14 1.44 -13.66
N GLN A 131 -11.51 0.84 -14.78
CA GLN A 131 -12.33 -0.36 -14.80
C GLN A 131 -11.45 -1.60 -14.71
N SER A 132 -11.76 -2.45 -13.74
CA SER A 132 -11.24 -3.80 -13.63
C SER A 132 -12.36 -4.78 -13.89
N ALA A 133 -12.19 -5.62 -14.90
CA ALA A 133 -13.07 -6.75 -15.15
C ALA A 133 -12.30 -8.08 -15.05
N ALA A 134 -12.93 -9.08 -14.44
CA ALA A 134 -12.45 -10.44 -14.33
C ALA A 134 -13.60 -11.43 -14.54
N TRP A 135 -13.30 -12.58 -15.15
CA TRP A 135 -14.25 -13.69 -15.27
C TRP A 135 -14.13 -14.58 -14.03
N VAL A 136 -15.24 -14.76 -13.31
CA VAL A 136 -15.32 -15.63 -12.13
C VAL A 136 -16.46 -16.62 -12.37
N ARG A 137 -16.13 -17.91 -12.50
CA ARG A 137 -17.11 -18.98 -12.80
C ARG A 137 -18.02 -18.62 -13.98
N ASP A 138 -17.39 -18.25 -15.10
CA ASP A 138 -18.07 -17.87 -16.35
C ASP A 138 -19.03 -16.67 -16.24
N GLN A 139 -18.92 -15.87 -15.18
CA GLN A 139 -19.59 -14.58 -15.05
C GLN A 139 -18.58 -13.45 -15.08
N LEU A 140 -18.83 -12.43 -15.92
CA LEU A 140 -18.02 -11.22 -15.95
C LEU A 140 -18.34 -10.37 -14.72
N GLN A 141 -17.37 -10.22 -13.82
CA GLN A 141 -17.45 -9.28 -12.71
C GLN A 141 -16.62 -8.05 -13.06
N ALA A 142 -17.28 -6.89 -13.12
CA ALA A 142 -16.64 -5.60 -13.35
C ALA A 142 -16.77 -4.71 -12.10
N THR A 143 -15.69 -4.03 -11.75
CA THR A 143 -15.66 -3.01 -10.70
C THR A 143 -14.88 -1.81 -11.20
N SER A 144 -15.26 -0.62 -10.74
CA SER A 144 -14.55 0.63 -11.02
C SER A 144 -14.00 1.19 -9.72
N PHE A 145 -12.75 1.61 -9.75
CA PHE A 145 -12.16 2.40 -8.68
C PHE A 145 -11.62 3.72 -9.23
N MET A 146 -11.60 4.73 -8.37
CA MET A 146 -11.17 6.10 -8.63
C MET A 146 -9.84 6.35 -7.93
#